data_AF-A0A0K2UHJ5-F1
#
_entry.id   AF-A0A0K2UHJ5-F1
#
_cell.length_a   1.000
_cell.length_b   1.000
_cell.length_c   1.000
_cell.angle_alpha   90.00
_cell.angle_beta   90.00
_cell.angle_gamma   90.00
#
_symmetry.space_group_name_H-M   'P 1'
#
loop_
_entity.id
_entity.type
_entity.pdbx_description
1 polymer ?
#
loop_
_entity_poly.entity_id
_entity_poly.type
_entity_poly.pdbx_seq_one_letter_code
_entity_poly.pdbx_strand_id
1 'polypeptide(L)'
;LRNCFNNINKSINTKANMNSALIRTLLIASQIALVLSIWCYDCDSSKDFSCSDNMDSTEGLKFLSNCSDIYDAKYCISMKGVYDGKLGTKRFCSSRNWGTYCEYIKRPGDSREYRSCIATCSS
;
A
#
# COMPACT_ATOMS: atom_id res chain seq x y z
N LEU A 1 -0.16 2.71 15.05
CA LEU A 1 0.70 2.56 13.86
C LEU A 1 0.62 1.16 13.23
N ARG A 2 -0.46 0.40 13.44
CA ARG A 2 -0.72 -0.85 12.72
C ARG A 2 -2.07 -0.72 12.03
N ASN A 3 -2.11 -1.09 10.75
CA ASN A 3 -3.24 -1.60 9.97
C ASN A 3 -2.92 -1.45 8.47
N CYS A 4 -1.85 -2.11 8.05
CA CYS A 4 -1.60 -2.50 6.68
C CYS A 4 -1.76 -4.02 6.67
N PHE A 5 -2.59 -4.53 5.78
CA PHE A 5 -3.16 -5.88 5.85
C PHE A 5 -2.15 -7.01 6.12
N ASN A 6 -2.57 -8.02 6.90
CA ASN A 6 -1.81 -9.25 7.15
C ASN A 6 -1.86 -10.18 5.92
N ASN A 7 -0.71 -10.28 5.25
CA ASN A 7 -0.14 -11.45 4.58
C ASN A 7 -1.09 -12.43 3.86
N ILE A 8 -1.21 -12.28 2.53
CA ILE A 8 -1.51 -13.38 1.63
C ILE A 8 -0.39 -13.46 0.60
N ASN A 9 0.65 -14.24 0.87
CA ASN A 9 1.44 -14.86 -0.19
C ASN A 9 2.14 -16.14 0.29
N LYS A 10 1.62 -17.27 -0.20
CA LYS A 10 2.20 -18.60 -0.02
C LYS A 10 3.15 -18.85 -1.19
N SER A 11 4.46 -18.77 -0.93
CA SER A 11 5.50 -19.05 -1.93
C SER A 11 5.50 -20.54 -2.29
N ILE A 12 5.19 -20.88 -3.54
CA ILE A 12 5.37 -22.22 -4.10
C ILE A 12 6.79 -22.28 -4.70
N ASN A 13 7.68 -23.08 -4.09
CA ASN A 13 8.98 -23.42 -4.65
C ASN A 13 8.89 -24.79 -5.34
N THR A 14 9.27 -24.85 -6.61
CA THR A 14 9.37 -26.12 -7.36
C THR A 14 10.78 -26.25 -7.93
N LYS A 15 11.53 -27.28 -7.48
CA LYS A 15 12.78 -27.73 -8.12
C LYS A 15 12.44 -28.53 -9.38
N ALA A 16 13.14 -28.30 -10.49
CA ALA A 16 13.06 -29.15 -11.67
C ALA A 16 14.44 -29.37 -12.31
N ASN A 17 14.67 -30.62 -12.73
CA ASN A 17 15.90 -31.18 -13.29
C ASN A 17 15.91 -31.05 -14.84
N MET A 18 17.09 -31.02 -15.45
CA MET A 18 17.39 -30.29 -16.70
C MET A 18 17.46 -31.16 -17.98
N ASN A 19 16.74 -30.78 -19.05
CA ASN A 19 16.88 -31.27 -20.45
C ASN A 19 16.75 -30.10 -21.46
N SER A 20 17.51 -30.11 -22.56
CA SER A 20 17.82 -28.93 -23.41
C SER A 20 16.65 -28.25 -24.14
N ALA A 21 15.53 -28.93 -24.35
CA ALA A 21 14.29 -28.33 -24.86
C ALA A 21 13.57 -27.44 -23.82
N LEU A 22 13.75 -27.75 -22.52
CA LEU A 22 13.17 -27.00 -21.41
C LEU A 22 13.90 -25.66 -21.18
N ILE A 23 15.17 -25.56 -21.56
CA ILE A 23 15.99 -24.35 -21.40
C ILE A 23 15.47 -23.22 -22.29
N ARG A 24 15.03 -23.54 -23.53
CA ARG A 24 14.46 -22.56 -24.46
C ARG A 24 13.10 -22.03 -23.98
N THR A 25 12.27 -22.88 -23.40
CA THR A 25 11.00 -22.47 -22.77
C THR A 25 11.22 -21.68 -21.48
N LEU A 26 12.25 -22.01 -20.69
CA LEU A 26 12.65 -21.26 -19.49
C LEU A 26 13.12 -19.82 -19.80
N LEU A 27 13.84 -19.61 -20.91
CA LEU A 27 14.30 -18.27 -21.32
C LEU A 27 13.15 -17.34 -21.74
N ILE A 28 12.10 -17.89 -22.34
CA ILE A 28 10.88 -17.13 -22.70
C ILE A 28 10.04 -16.87 -21.43
N ALA A 29 9.93 -17.86 -20.53
CA ALA A 29 9.24 -17.70 -19.25
C ALA A 29 9.94 -16.72 -18.29
N SER A 30 11.28 -16.61 -18.35
CA SER A 30 12.07 -15.66 -17.58
C SER A 30 11.78 -14.19 -17.92
N GLN A 31 11.30 -13.90 -19.13
CA GLN A 31 10.92 -12.53 -19.52
C GLN A 31 9.51 -12.16 -19.04
N ILE A 32 8.68 -13.16 -18.74
CA ILE A 32 7.37 -13.00 -18.10
C ILE A 32 7.56 -12.99 -16.58
N ALA A 33 8.64 -12.36 -16.09
CA ALA A 33 8.92 -12.21 -14.67
C ALA A 33 7.84 -11.32 -14.05
N LEU A 34 6.75 -11.97 -13.65
CA LEU A 34 5.83 -11.67 -12.56
C LEU A 34 5.53 -10.17 -12.38
N VAL A 35 4.57 -9.68 -13.16
CA VAL A 35 3.80 -8.47 -12.81
C VAL A 35 2.86 -8.84 -11.64
N LEU A 36 3.45 -9.12 -10.47
CA LEU A 36 2.71 -9.28 -9.24
C LEU A 36 2.55 -7.89 -8.65
N SER A 37 1.37 -7.32 -8.80
CA SER A 37 1.00 -6.09 -8.12
C SER A 37 0.60 -6.38 -6.68
N ILE A 38 0.92 -5.47 -5.77
CA ILE A 38 0.54 -5.58 -4.36
C ILE A 38 -0.90 -5.12 -4.16
N TRP A 39 -1.54 -5.55 -3.07
CA TRP A 39 -2.87 -5.08 -2.72
C TRP A 39 -2.78 -4.11 -1.54
N CYS A 40 -3.38 -2.93 -1.70
CA CYS A 40 -3.44 -1.90 -0.68
C CYS A 40 -4.86 -1.38 -0.54
N TYR A 41 -5.13 -0.70 0.57
CA TYR A 41 -6.30 0.15 0.65
C TYR A 41 -6.07 1.45 -0.10
N ASP A 42 -7.03 1.83 -0.95
CA ASP A 42 -7.07 3.11 -1.66
C ASP A 42 -8.35 3.85 -1.30
N CYS A 43 -8.22 4.86 -0.44
CA CYS A 43 -9.36 5.62 0.07
C CYS A 43 -8.98 6.98 0.67
N ASP A 44 -9.95 7.89 0.75
CA ASP A 44 -9.83 9.20 1.39
C ASP A 44 -11.05 9.44 2.29
N SER A 45 -10.82 9.66 3.58
CA SER A 45 -11.87 9.91 4.58
C SER A 45 -12.68 11.18 4.32
N SER A 46 -12.15 12.11 3.49
CA SER A 46 -12.88 13.29 3.04
C SER A 46 -13.90 13.00 1.94
N LYS A 47 -13.84 11.81 1.32
CA LYS A 47 -14.77 11.33 0.29
C LYS A 47 -15.71 10.26 0.84
N ASP A 48 -15.19 9.37 1.67
CA ASP A 48 -15.96 8.32 2.33
C ASP A 48 -15.51 8.19 3.78
N PHE A 49 -16.41 8.53 4.72
CA PHE A 49 -16.11 8.54 6.16
C PHE A 49 -15.72 7.16 6.72
N SER A 50 -16.12 6.07 6.05
CA SER A 50 -15.75 4.72 6.47
C SER A 50 -14.26 4.40 6.21
N CYS A 51 -13.57 5.21 5.40
CA CYS A 51 -12.10 5.22 5.33
C CYS A 51 -11.53 5.89 6.60
N SER A 52 -11.84 5.34 7.77
CA SER A 52 -11.42 5.88 9.05
C SER A 52 -10.07 5.31 9.48
N ASP A 53 -9.50 5.86 10.56
CA ASP A 53 -8.30 5.30 11.17
C ASP A 53 -8.56 3.88 11.69
N ASN A 54 -9.68 3.69 12.38
CA ASN A 54 -10.11 2.44 13.00
C ASN A 54 -11.05 1.64 12.09
N MET A 55 -10.75 1.63 10.79
CA MET A 55 -11.54 0.92 9.80
C MET A 55 -11.62 -0.58 10.14
N ASP A 56 -12.84 -1.10 10.25
CA ASP A 56 -13.06 -2.54 10.42
C ASP A 56 -12.59 -3.28 9.16
N SER A 57 -12.12 -4.51 9.34
CA SER A 57 -11.63 -5.35 8.25
C SER A 57 -12.72 -5.58 7.20
N THR A 58 -13.98 -5.69 7.62
CA THR A 58 -15.13 -5.91 6.73
C THR A 58 -15.44 -4.69 5.88
N GLU A 59 -15.49 -3.50 6.48
CA GLU A 59 -15.70 -2.24 5.76
C GLU A 59 -14.49 -1.88 4.88
N GLY A 60 -13.30 -2.33 5.27
CA GLY A 60 -12.07 -2.11 4.52
C GLY A 60 -12.04 -2.78 3.15
N LEU A 61 -12.71 -3.93 2.98
CA LEU A 61 -12.66 -4.70 1.75
C LEU A 61 -13.12 -3.90 0.52
N LYS A 62 -14.04 -2.95 0.68
CA LYS A 62 -14.52 -2.12 -0.45
C LYS A 62 -13.46 -1.14 -0.97
N PHE A 63 -12.43 -0.87 -0.18
CA PHE A 63 -11.31 0.01 -0.54
C PHE A 63 -10.08 -0.76 -1.03
N LEU A 64 -10.17 -2.10 -1.12
CA LEU A 64 -9.06 -2.92 -1.55
C LEU A 64 -8.80 -2.71 -3.04
N SER A 65 -7.60 -2.28 -3.38
CA SER A 65 -7.15 -2.02 -4.74
C SER A 65 -5.89 -2.82 -5.06
N ASN A 66 -5.79 -3.29 -6.30
CA ASN A 66 -4.73 -4.16 -6.79
C ASN A 66 -3.44 -3.42 -7.18
N CYS A 67 -3.36 -2.09 -7.02
CA CYS A 67 -2.18 -1.26 -7.31
C CYS A 67 -1.55 -1.42 -8.72
N SER A 68 -2.15 -2.16 -9.66
CA SER A 68 -1.61 -2.36 -11.02
C SER A 68 -1.51 -1.06 -11.82
N ASP A 69 -2.33 -0.07 -11.49
CA ASP A 69 -2.34 1.24 -12.15
C ASP A 69 -1.13 2.11 -11.75
N ILE A 70 -0.38 1.69 -10.74
CA ILE A 70 0.83 2.36 -10.25
C ILE A 70 2.06 1.57 -10.68
N TYR A 71 2.86 2.19 -11.55
CA TYR A 71 4.13 1.60 -12.00
C TYR A 71 5.06 1.31 -10.81
N ASP A 72 5.53 0.06 -10.74
CA ASP A 72 6.46 -0.43 -9.70
C ASP A 72 5.93 -0.25 -8.26
N ALA A 73 4.63 -0.41 -8.06
CA ALA A 73 4.01 -0.33 -6.74
C ALA A 73 4.56 -1.40 -5.78
N LYS A 74 5.17 -0.95 -4.68
CA LYS A 74 5.85 -1.79 -3.68
C LYS A 74 5.45 -1.50 -2.25
N TYR A 75 4.73 -0.40 -2.03
CA TYR A 75 4.37 0.08 -0.71
C TYR A 75 2.91 0.51 -0.61
N CYS A 76 2.28 0.19 0.51
CA CYS A 76 1.01 0.80 0.92
C CYS A 76 1.31 1.97 1.87
N ILE A 77 0.78 3.15 1.53
CA ILE A 77 0.95 4.36 2.33
C ILE A 77 -0.35 4.63 3.08
N SER A 78 -0.24 4.90 4.37
CA SER A 78 -1.34 5.41 5.20
C SER A 78 -0.94 6.75 5.79
N MET A 79 -1.74 7.77 5.49
CA MET A 79 -1.62 9.11 6.04
C MET A 79 -2.79 9.39 6.97
N LYS A 80 -2.50 10.03 8.10
CA LYS A 80 -3.47 10.42 9.12
C LYS A 80 -3.16 11.83 9.58
N GLY A 81 -4.19 12.60 9.92
CA GLY A 81 -4.02 14.00 10.32
C GLY A 81 -4.22 14.92 9.12
N VAL A 82 -3.39 15.95 9.00
CA VAL A 82 -3.55 17.01 7.99
C VAL A 82 -2.76 16.66 6.72
N TYR A 83 -3.46 16.46 5.61
CA TYR A 83 -2.90 16.27 4.26
C TYR A 83 -3.77 17.01 3.24
N ASP A 84 -3.18 17.58 2.19
CA ASP A 84 -3.88 18.38 1.17
C ASP A 84 -4.83 19.45 1.77
N GLY A 85 -4.47 20.00 2.95
CA GLY A 85 -5.26 20.97 3.71
C GLY A 85 -6.45 20.39 4.52
N LYS A 86 -6.73 19.09 4.39
CA LYS A 86 -7.85 18.39 5.05
C LYS A 86 -7.37 17.57 6.22
N LEU A 87 -8.20 17.47 7.25
CA LEU A 87 -7.98 16.56 8.38
C LEU A 87 -8.68 15.24 8.08
N GLY A 88 -7.97 14.11 8.14
CA GLY A 88 -8.59 12.82 7.84
C GLY A 88 -7.64 11.63 7.88
N THR A 89 -8.02 10.58 7.15
CA THR A 89 -7.17 9.43 6.81
C THR A 89 -7.19 9.20 5.30
N LYS A 90 -6.00 9.02 4.70
CA LYS A 90 -5.84 8.69 3.28
C LYS A 90 -4.95 7.48 3.14
N ARG A 91 -5.31 6.55 2.27
CA ARG A 91 -4.54 5.34 1.96
C ARG A 91 -4.38 5.23 0.45
N PHE A 92 -3.21 4.82 -0.01
CA PHE A 92 -2.92 4.69 -1.45
C PHE A 92 -1.68 3.82 -1.71
N CYS A 93 -1.54 3.35 -2.95
CA CYS A 93 -0.39 2.60 -3.43
C CYS A 93 0.79 3.52 -3.80
N SER A 94 2.02 3.10 -3.54
CA SER A 94 3.23 3.87 -3.87
C SER A 94 4.36 2.96 -4.33
N SER A 95 5.14 3.45 -5.31
CA SER A 95 6.42 2.84 -5.69
C SER A 95 7.58 3.24 -4.78
N ARG A 96 7.39 4.27 -3.96
CA ARG A 96 8.39 4.81 -3.04
C ARG A 96 8.00 4.59 -1.59
N ASN A 97 9.01 4.42 -0.74
CA ASN A 97 8.85 4.40 0.71
C ASN A 97 8.77 5.85 1.22
N TRP A 98 7.69 6.19 1.92
CA TRP A 98 7.47 7.52 2.50
C TRP A 98 7.94 7.63 3.95
N GLY A 99 8.52 6.56 4.49
CA GLY A 99 8.89 6.44 5.89
C GLY A 99 7.70 6.15 6.80
N THR A 100 7.99 6.07 8.09
CA THR A 100 6.99 5.93 9.14
C THR A 100 7.33 6.89 10.26
N TYR A 101 6.60 8.00 10.33
CA TYR A 101 6.85 9.08 11.28
C TYR A 101 5.57 9.88 11.55
N CYS A 102 5.60 10.68 12.61
CA CYS A 102 4.55 11.64 12.90
C CYS A 102 5.18 13.00 13.22
N GLU A 103 4.55 14.06 12.75
CA GLU A 103 4.94 15.44 12.99
C GLU A 103 3.75 16.23 13.54
N TYR A 104 4.07 17.27 14.30
CA TYR A 104 3.10 18.24 14.79
C TYR A 104 3.16 19.48 13.89
N ILE A 105 2.02 19.86 13.33
CA ILE A 105 1.88 20.96 12.40
C ILE A 105 0.97 22.01 13.05
N LYS A 106 1.46 23.25 13.11
CA LYS A 106 0.68 24.40 13.56
C LYS A 106 0.29 25.24 12.35
N ARG A 107 -1.02 25.45 12.15
CA ARG A 107 -1.51 26.32 11.07
C ARG A 107 -1.51 27.78 11.53
N PRO A 108 -1.12 28.74 10.68
CA PRO A 108 -1.26 30.15 10.99
C PRO A 108 -2.71 30.50 11.33
N GLY A 109 -2.93 31.17 12.46
CA GLY A 109 -4.26 31.57 12.92
C GLY A 109 -5.05 30.50 13.69
N ASP A 110 -4.49 29.31 13.90
CA ASP A 110 -5.08 28.28 14.77
C ASP A 110 -4.34 28.21 16.12
N SER A 111 -5.10 28.05 17.20
CA SER A 111 -4.56 27.82 18.54
C SER A 111 -4.10 26.38 18.74
N ARG A 112 -4.58 25.46 17.90
CA ARG A 112 -4.32 24.03 18.00
C ARG A 112 -3.15 23.59 17.13
N GLU A 113 -2.41 22.63 17.65
CA GLU A 113 -1.44 21.86 16.87
C GLU A 113 -2.06 20.54 16.44
N TYR A 114 -1.80 20.15 15.19
CA TYR A 114 -2.31 18.93 14.60
C TYR A 114 -1.20 17.92 14.48
N ARG A 115 -1.47 16.67 14.87
CA ARG A 115 -0.55 15.56 14.63
C ARG A 115 -0.85 14.92 13.28
N SER A 116 0.09 15.00 12.35
CA SER A 116 0.07 14.29 11.08
C SER A 116 1.03 13.11 11.12
N CYS A 117 0.57 11.93 10.71
CA CYS A 117 1.35 10.71 10.67
C CYS A 117 1.36 10.12 9.28
N ILE A 118 2.51 9.63 8.86
CA ILE A 118 2.70 8.83 7.65
C ILE A 118 3.21 7.46 8.11
N ALA A 119 2.66 6.40 7.52
CA ALA A 119 3.14 5.05 7.69
C ALA A 119 3.31 4.40 6.33
N THR A 120 4.49 3.82 6.12
CA THR A 120 4.79 2.98 4.97
C THR A 120 4.76 1.52 5.40
N CYS A 121 4.08 0.70 4.60
CA CYS A 121 4.02 -0.74 4.79
C CYS A 121 4.45 -1.45 3.50
N SER A 122 5.31 -2.44 3.63
CA SER A 122 5.62 -3.39 2.55
C SER A 122 4.58 -4.51 2.52
N SER A 123 4.38 -5.12 1.36
CA SER A 123 3.61 -6.36 1.18
C SER A 123 4.23 -7.55 1.88
#